data_AF-A0A840WGT8-F1
#
_entry.id   AF-A0A840WGT8-F1
#
_cell.length_a   1.000
_cell.length_b   1.000
_cell.length_c   1.000
_cell.angle_alpha   90.00
_cell.angle_beta   90.00
_cell.angle_gamma   90.00
#
_symmetry.space_group_name_H-M   'P 1'
#
loop_
_entity.id
_entity.type
_entity.pdbx_description
1 polymer ?
#
loop_
_entity_poly.entity_id
_entity_poly.type
_entity_poly.pdbx_seq_one_letter_code
_entity_poly.pdbx_strand_id
1 'polypeptide(L)'
;MSRKRTSKHDESARLRKKFTGESFQSALAGVGRKGSIGLDECSPEQLSFRAHLALGLFNTGDPGKPPAAWNIGRTHVYDPVVSPRWGLFIFIAHRAPYNATRTLLSRRELGDSGSRLPGLRLIGTSSQSRETVLMLHEPSGARFAITGLSHWSPKEAPGSLHRDASWWEGYLSQGDSLTEIEKEEISAIPSMSSDARILLAGLTNRYSLKDPDKKWKIEWDSPPRKPGAKERTRWSRPDLVNRRLWGEDNHWTIEYNQGPHPEALTAALTHPIAGIKGASSNPTKNSQIVKLGSAKLEIMNPSVHNFYSHARNRRRGNNA
;
A
#
# COMPACT_ATOMS: atom_id res chain seq x y z
N MET A 1 1.42 -39.39 -25.30
CA MET A 1 0.89 -38.16 -24.66
C MET A 1 2.06 -37.25 -24.28
N SER A 2 2.30 -36.17 -25.03
CA SER A 2 3.38 -35.22 -24.74
C SER A 2 2.95 -34.30 -23.59
N ARG A 3 3.64 -34.40 -22.43
CA ARG A 3 3.48 -33.42 -21.34
C ARG A 3 3.99 -32.06 -21.87
N LYS A 4 3.08 -31.14 -22.18
CA LYS A 4 3.44 -29.73 -22.42
C LYS A 4 4.20 -29.23 -21.20
N ARG A 5 5.49 -28.98 -21.36
CA ARG A 5 6.37 -28.39 -20.35
C ARG A 5 5.81 -27.01 -20.03
N THR A 6 5.23 -26.83 -18.84
CA THR A 6 4.75 -25.51 -18.39
C THR A 6 5.93 -24.54 -18.37
N SER A 7 5.75 -23.33 -18.89
CA SER A 7 6.84 -22.36 -18.87
C SER A 7 7.15 -21.95 -17.43
N LYS A 8 8.41 -21.61 -17.12
CA LYS A 8 8.80 -21.07 -15.81
C LYS A 8 7.95 -19.84 -15.40
N HIS A 9 7.50 -19.07 -16.39
CA HIS A 9 6.59 -17.94 -16.19
C HIS A 9 5.21 -18.39 -15.69
N ASP A 10 4.63 -19.46 -16.25
CA ASP A 10 3.34 -19.97 -15.80
C ASP A 10 3.41 -20.49 -14.37
N GLU A 11 4.49 -21.18 -14.01
CA GLU A 11 4.72 -21.67 -12.65
C GLU A 11 4.81 -20.49 -11.66
N SER A 12 5.58 -19.46 -12.02
CA SER A 12 5.72 -18.23 -11.23
C SER A 12 4.39 -17.49 -11.07
N ALA A 13 3.59 -17.40 -12.15
CA ALA A 13 2.27 -16.79 -12.12
C ALA A 13 1.29 -17.55 -11.22
N ARG A 14 1.30 -18.89 -11.27
CA ARG A 14 0.50 -19.72 -10.36
C ARG A 14 0.91 -19.51 -8.92
N LEU A 15 2.20 -19.44 -8.64
CA LEU A 15 2.73 -19.21 -7.30
C LEU A 15 2.35 -17.82 -6.78
N ARG A 16 2.58 -16.79 -7.59
CA ARG A 16 2.19 -15.40 -7.31
C ARG A 16 0.70 -15.30 -6.97
N LYS A 17 -0.17 -15.87 -7.81
CA LYS A 17 -1.63 -15.93 -7.56
C LYS A 17 -1.98 -16.51 -6.19
N LYS A 18 -1.27 -17.56 -5.73
CA LYS A 18 -1.53 -18.15 -4.40
C LYS A 18 -1.24 -17.15 -3.28
N PHE A 19 -0.15 -16.39 -3.39
CA PHE A 19 0.24 -15.37 -2.41
C PHE A 19 -0.64 -14.10 -2.47
N THR A 20 -0.94 -13.60 -3.66
CA THR A 20 -1.58 -12.28 -3.83
C THR A 20 -3.10 -12.36 -3.89
N GLY A 21 -3.66 -13.50 -4.34
CA GLY A 21 -5.08 -13.62 -4.66
C GLY A 21 -5.47 -13.05 -6.04
N GLU A 22 -4.51 -12.61 -6.86
CA GLU A 22 -4.77 -12.13 -8.22
C GLU A 22 -5.45 -13.19 -9.12
N SER A 23 -6.08 -12.77 -10.22
CA SER A 23 -6.38 -13.69 -11.32
C SER A 23 -5.07 -14.24 -11.92
N PHE A 24 -5.14 -15.37 -12.64
CA PHE A 24 -3.94 -15.92 -13.27
C PHE A 24 -3.36 -14.96 -14.33
N GLN A 25 -4.21 -14.26 -15.10
CA GLN A 25 -3.76 -13.29 -16.11
C GLN A 25 -3.07 -12.09 -15.47
N SER A 26 -3.63 -11.53 -14.39
CA SER A 26 -2.98 -10.43 -13.64
C SER A 26 -1.65 -10.87 -13.02
N ALA A 27 -1.64 -12.06 -12.41
CA ALA A 27 -0.42 -12.62 -11.85
C ALA A 27 0.65 -12.81 -12.93
N LEU A 28 0.29 -13.35 -14.10
CA LEU A 28 1.19 -13.54 -15.23
C LEU A 28 1.78 -12.22 -15.73
N ALA A 29 0.97 -11.16 -15.80
CA ALA A 29 1.43 -9.82 -16.17
C ALA A 29 2.38 -9.17 -15.15
N GLY A 30 2.41 -9.68 -13.92
CA GLY A 30 3.30 -9.22 -12.84
C GLY A 30 4.53 -10.10 -12.61
N VAL A 31 4.70 -11.21 -13.35
CA VAL A 31 5.88 -12.09 -13.21
C VAL A 31 7.15 -11.35 -13.64
N GLY A 32 8.22 -11.50 -12.85
CA GLY A 32 9.51 -10.87 -13.11
C GLY A 32 10.24 -11.47 -14.32
N ARG A 33 11.22 -10.74 -14.86
CA ARG A 33 11.91 -11.13 -16.12
C ARG A 33 12.65 -12.47 -16.03
N LYS A 34 13.08 -12.85 -14.83
CA LYS A 34 13.82 -14.11 -14.58
C LYS A 34 12.92 -15.26 -14.13
N GLY A 35 11.61 -15.13 -14.27
CA GLY A 35 10.63 -16.06 -13.72
C GLY A 35 10.63 -16.05 -12.20
N SER A 36 10.72 -14.86 -11.59
CA SER A 36 10.41 -14.64 -10.17
C SER A 36 8.93 -14.26 -10.05
N ILE A 37 8.35 -14.28 -8.85
CA ILE A 37 6.97 -13.79 -8.67
C ILE A 37 6.83 -12.26 -8.83
N GLY A 38 7.94 -11.52 -9.00
CA GLY A 38 7.96 -10.14 -9.49
C GLY A 38 7.40 -9.06 -8.56
N LEU A 39 7.23 -9.33 -7.26
CA LEU A 39 6.63 -8.36 -6.33
C LEU A 39 7.45 -7.07 -6.20
N ASP A 40 8.79 -7.18 -6.15
CA ASP A 40 9.69 -6.05 -5.95
C ASP A 40 10.45 -5.61 -7.23
N GLU A 41 10.28 -6.33 -8.34
CA GLU A 41 10.88 -5.94 -9.62
C GLU A 41 10.11 -4.73 -10.20
N CYS A 42 10.70 -3.54 -10.11
CA CYS A 42 10.06 -2.31 -10.56
C CYS A 42 11.05 -1.25 -11.06
N SER A 43 10.53 -0.23 -11.75
CA SER A 43 11.30 0.94 -12.14
C SER A 43 11.65 1.84 -10.93
N PRO A 44 12.66 2.72 -11.02
CA PRO A 44 13.00 3.66 -9.95
C PRO A 44 11.83 4.55 -9.52
N GLU A 45 11.01 4.97 -10.48
CA GLU A 45 9.79 5.76 -10.25
C GLU A 45 8.81 4.99 -9.37
N GLN A 46 8.56 3.73 -9.71
CA GLN A 46 7.68 2.84 -8.95
C GLN A 46 8.21 2.54 -7.55
N LEU A 47 9.52 2.37 -7.40
CA LEU A 47 10.15 2.17 -6.09
C LEU A 47 9.89 3.39 -5.19
N SER A 48 10.14 4.60 -5.70
CA SER A 48 9.88 5.85 -4.98
C SER A 48 8.39 6.00 -4.61
N PHE A 49 7.50 5.80 -5.58
CA PHE A 49 6.06 5.88 -5.36
C PHE A 49 5.56 4.90 -4.30
N ARG A 50 5.98 3.64 -4.35
CA ARG A 50 5.52 2.61 -3.40
C ARG A 50 6.01 2.88 -1.98
N ALA A 51 7.20 3.47 -1.83
CA ALA A 51 7.71 3.92 -0.54
C ALA A 51 6.89 5.09 0.02
N HIS A 52 6.54 6.09 -0.80
CA HIS A 52 5.62 7.16 -0.38
C HIS A 52 4.21 6.65 -0.09
N LEU A 53 3.71 5.74 -0.92
CA LEU A 53 2.39 5.12 -0.73
C LEU A 53 2.32 4.36 0.61
N ALA A 54 3.42 3.75 1.07
CA ALA A 54 3.46 3.14 2.41
C ALA A 54 3.13 4.17 3.50
N LEU A 55 3.69 5.39 3.42
CA LEU A 55 3.39 6.44 4.39
C LEU A 55 1.90 6.74 4.44
N GLY A 56 1.24 6.82 3.30
CA GLY A 56 -0.20 7.06 3.28
C GLY A 56 -1.02 5.85 3.76
N LEU A 57 -0.69 4.63 3.32
CA LEU A 57 -1.44 3.41 3.68
C LEU A 57 -1.32 3.06 5.17
N PHE A 58 -0.20 3.43 5.78
CA PHE A 58 0.15 3.08 7.16
C PHE A 58 0.19 4.28 8.11
N ASN A 59 -0.25 5.46 7.68
CA ASN A 59 -0.62 6.55 8.58
C ASN A 59 -2.14 6.80 8.50
N THR A 60 -2.86 6.47 9.57
CA THR A 60 -4.30 6.73 9.71
C THR A 60 -4.67 6.97 11.17
N GLY A 61 -5.63 7.86 11.41
CA GLY A 61 -6.10 8.25 12.74
C GLY A 61 -5.30 9.39 13.39
N ASP A 62 -5.72 9.79 14.59
CA ASP A 62 -5.24 10.96 15.36
C ASP A 62 -3.73 11.05 15.66
N PRO A 63 -2.98 9.94 15.85
CA PRO A 63 -1.58 10.01 16.24
C PRO A 63 -0.60 9.89 15.08
N GLY A 64 -1.10 9.81 13.84
CA GLY A 64 -0.18 9.82 12.72
C GLY A 64 0.61 11.15 12.72
N LYS A 65 1.91 11.05 12.43
CA LYS A 65 2.78 12.22 12.22
C LYS A 65 2.56 12.76 10.82
N PRO A 66 2.63 14.09 10.54
CA PRO A 66 2.63 14.59 9.16
C PRO A 66 3.57 13.72 8.33
N PRO A 67 3.12 12.97 7.30
CA PRO A 67 1.95 13.19 6.44
C PRO A 67 0.62 12.49 6.82
N ALA A 68 0.37 12.16 8.08
CA ALA A 68 -0.85 11.47 8.51
C ALA A 68 -2.19 12.12 8.19
N ALA A 69 -2.17 13.40 7.77
CA ALA A 69 -3.32 14.09 7.22
C ALA A 69 -3.85 13.44 5.92
N TRP A 70 -3.05 12.62 5.23
CA TRP A 70 -3.46 11.97 3.99
C TRP A 70 -4.63 11.01 4.17
N ASN A 71 -4.74 10.37 5.35
CA ASN A 71 -5.85 9.50 5.74
C ASN A 71 -6.26 8.47 4.67
N ILE A 72 -5.31 8.02 3.83
CA ILE A 72 -5.57 7.05 2.77
C ILE A 72 -5.56 5.60 3.30
N GLY A 73 -5.09 5.38 4.53
CA GLY A 73 -5.17 4.08 5.20
C GLY A 73 -6.58 3.49 5.24
N ARG A 74 -7.64 4.33 5.14
CA ARG A 74 -9.04 3.92 4.97
C ARG A 74 -9.30 3.07 3.72
N THR A 75 -8.42 3.08 2.73
CA THR A 75 -8.53 2.22 1.53
C THR A 75 -8.62 0.73 1.88
N HIS A 76 -8.17 0.32 3.07
CA HIS A 76 -8.32 -1.05 3.57
C HIS A 76 -9.77 -1.57 3.58
N VAL A 77 -10.78 -0.70 3.76
CA VAL A 77 -12.19 -1.13 3.82
C VAL A 77 -12.69 -1.71 2.49
N TYR A 78 -11.95 -1.46 1.40
CA TYR A 78 -12.24 -1.99 0.08
C TYR A 78 -11.49 -3.31 -0.22
N ASP A 79 -10.72 -3.82 0.74
CA ASP A 79 -9.93 -5.06 0.66
C ASP A 79 -9.20 -5.21 -0.70
N PRO A 80 -8.34 -4.24 -1.07
CA PRO A 80 -7.73 -4.25 -2.39
C PRO A 80 -6.73 -5.40 -2.51
N VAL A 81 -6.83 -6.16 -3.60
CA VAL A 81 -5.74 -7.05 -4.01
C VAL A 81 -4.63 -6.20 -4.63
N VAL A 82 -3.45 -6.25 -4.05
CA VAL A 82 -2.28 -5.51 -4.54
C VAL A 82 -1.57 -6.30 -5.65
N SER A 83 -1.45 -5.69 -6.83
CA SER A 83 -0.88 -6.27 -8.05
C SER A 83 0.28 -5.41 -8.56
N PRO A 84 1.47 -5.47 -7.94
CA PRO A 84 2.63 -4.71 -8.39
C PRO A 84 3.17 -5.23 -9.72
N ARG A 85 3.52 -4.34 -10.65
CA ARG A 85 4.17 -4.66 -11.94
C ARG A 85 5.38 -3.76 -12.17
N TRP A 86 6.18 -4.02 -13.20
CA TRP A 86 7.43 -3.28 -13.43
C TRP A 86 7.25 -1.75 -13.46
N GLY A 87 6.33 -1.24 -14.28
CA GLY A 87 6.09 0.20 -14.48
C GLY A 87 4.71 0.70 -14.01
N LEU A 88 3.93 -0.16 -13.35
CA LEU A 88 2.58 0.15 -12.92
C LEU A 88 2.28 -0.54 -11.59
N PHE A 89 1.72 0.20 -10.65
CA PHE A 89 1.17 -0.36 -9.43
C PHE A 89 -0.36 -0.41 -9.54
N ILE A 90 -0.99 -1.49 -9.08
CA ILE A 90 -2.43 -1.70 -9.26
C ILE A 90 -3.07 -2.14 -7.95
N PHE A 91 -4.17 -1.50 -7.59
CA PHE A 91 -5.13 -1.99 -6.62
C PHE A 91 -6.37 -2.54 -7.34
N ILE A 92 -6.66 -3.81 -7.10
CA ILE A 92 -7.87 -4.45 -7.59
C ILE A 92 -8.90 -4.42 -6.46
N ALA A 93 -9.80 -3.45 -6.50
CA ALA A 93 -10.86 -3.23 -5.51
C ALA A 93 -12.19 -3.70 -6.10
N HIS A 94 -12.49 -5.00 -5.99
CA HIS A 94 -13.58 -5.65 -6.73
C HIS A 94 -14.98 -5.05 -6.53
N ARG A 95 -15.27 -4.52 -5.34
CA ARG A 95 -16.64 -4.11 -4.97
C ARG A 95 -16.92 -2.64 -5.16
N ALA A 96 -15.90 -1.80 -5.04
CA ALA A 96 -16.07 -0.35 -5.02
C ALA A 96 -14.81 0.37 -5.50
N PRO A 97 -14.34 0.08 -6.74
CA PRO A 97 -13.12 0.68 -7.27
C PRO A 97 -13.22 2.21 -7.31
N TYR A 98 -14.39 2.74 -7.69
CA TYR A 98 -14.65 4.17 -7.68
C TYR A 98 -14.46 4.80 -6.29
N ASN A 99 -15.03 4.18 -5.24
CA ASN A 99 -14.89 4.72 -3.88
C ASN A 99 -13.44 4.64 -3.37
N ALA A 100 -12.71 3.58 -3.72
CA ALA A 100 -11.28 3.47 -3.42
C ALA A 100 -10.44 4.54 -4.16
N THR A 101 -10.81 4.88 -5.40
CA THR A 101 -10.17 5.98 -6.13
C THR A 101 -10.39 7.32 -5.43
N ARG A 102 -11.63 7.60 -5.00
CA ARG A 102 -11.98 8.87 -4.36
C ARG A 102 -11.26 9.12 -3.04
N THR A 103 -10.76 8.08 -2.37
CA THR A 103 -9.96 8.23 -1.14
C THR A 103 -8.50 8.59 -1.39
N LEU A 104 -8.04 8.62 -2.65
CA LEU A 104 -6.65 8.88 -3.00
C LEU A 104 -6.45 10.15 -3.83
N LEU A 105 -7.42 10.55 -4.63
CA LEU A 105 -7.26 11.70 -5.53
C LEU A 105 -7.42 13.05 -4.82
N SER A 106 -6.51 13.97 -5.12
CA SER A 106 -6.62 15.39 -4.77
C SER A 106 -7.77 16.05 -5.54
N ARG A 107 -8.61 16.82 -4.84
CA ARG A 107 -9.72 17.58 -5.43
C ARG A 107 -9.32 19.03 -5.70
N ARG A 108 -9.92 19.65 -6.73
CA ARG A 108 -9.69 21.07 -7.08
C ARG A 108 -10.27 22.04 -6.04
N GLU A 109 -11.51 21.80 -5.62
CA GLU A 109 -12.31 22.79 -4.86
C GLU A 109 -12.29 22.61 -3.34
N LEU A 110 -11.91 21.42 -2.85
CA LEU A 110 -12.09 21.07 -1.43
C LEU A 110 -10.94 21.50 -0.50
N GLY A 111 -9.96 22.24 -1.03
CA GLY A 111 -8.77 22.64 -0.28
C GLY A 111 -8.12 21.46 0.45
N ASP A 112 -7.56 21.72 1.63
CA ASP A 112 -6.77 20.75 2.42
C ASP A 112 -7.60 19.68 3.15
N SER A 113 -8.92 19.65 2.93
CA SER A 113 -9.81 18.79 3.71
C SER A 113 -10.20 17.52 2.94
N GLY A 114 -9.47 16.43 3.17
CA GLY A 114 -9.89 15.11 2.71
C GLY A 114 -8.78 14.07 2.62
N SER A 115 -9.17 12.79 2.55
CA SER A 115 -8.23 11.71 2.27
C SER A 115 -7.66 11.86 0.85
N ARG A 116 -6.34 12.02 0.72
CA ARG A 116 -5.64 12.12 -0.57
C ARG A 116 -4.18 11.70 -0.46
N LEU A 117 -3.60 11.25 -1.57
CA LEU A 117 -2.16 11.10 -1.73
C LEU A 117 -1.63 12.33 -2.50
N PRO A 118 -0.76 13.18 -1.91
CA PRO A 118 -0.24 14.36 -2.58
C PRO A 118 0.43 14.04 -3.90
N GLY A 119 0.23 14.91 -4.89
CA GLY A 119 0.86 14.78 -6.19
C GLY A 119 0.25 13.68 -7.08
N LEU A 120 -0.81 13.00 -6.64
CA LEU A 120 -1.53 12.07 -7.49
C LEU A 120 -2.45 12.85 -8.45
N ARG A 121 -2.35 12.53 -9.74
CA ARG A 121 -3.08 13.16 -10.84
C ARG A 121 -3.88 12.14 -11.61
N LEU A 122 -5.11 12.50 -11.93
CA LEU A 122 -5.95 11.70 -12.81
C LEU A 122 -5.41 11.78 -14.25
N ILE A 123 -5.05 10.63 -14.84
CA ILE A 123 -4.72 10.53 -16.27
C ILE A 123 -6.00 10.21 -17.04
N GLY A 124 -6.68 9.14 -16.60
CA GLY A 124 -8.02 8.89 -17.05
C GLY A 124 -8.63 7.53 -16.76
N THR A 125 -9.70 7.18 -17.47
CA THR A 125 -10.35 5.86 -17.30
C THR A 125 -10.07 4.96 -18.49
N SER A 126 -9.94 3.66 -18.23
CA SER A 126 -9.73 2.65 -19.27
C SER A 126 -10.95 2.55 -20.19
N SER A 127 -10.70 2.35 -21.48
CA SER A 127 -11.74 2.02 -22.46
C SER A 127 -12.41 0.67 -22.20
N GLN A 128 -11.71 -0.27 -21.57
CA GLN A 128 -12.30 -1.54 -21.13
C GLN A 128 -13.30 -1.39 -19.97
N SER A 129 -13.15 -0.34 -19.15
CA SER A 129 -14.02 -0.10 -18.01
C SER A 129 -13.83 1.32 -17.46
N ARG A 130 -14.92 2.08 -17.43
CA ARG A 130 -14.98 3.41 -16.81
C ARG A 130 -14.73 3.40 -15.30
N GLU A 131 -14.75 2.21 -14.67
CA GLU A 131 -14.39 2.03 -13.26
C GLU A 131 -12.90 1.75 -13.05
N THR A 132 -12.14 1.56 -14.13
CA THR A 132 -10.68 1.43 -14.06
C THR A 132 -10.04 2.80 -14.26
N VAL A 133 -9.45 3.32 -13.20
CA VAL A 133 -8.89 4.67 -13.15
C VAL A 133 -7.37 4.59 -13.15
N LEU A 134 -6.74 5.30 -14.08
CA LEU A 134 -5.30 5.45 -14.22
C LEU A 134 -4.87 6.83 -13.72
N MET A 135 -3.78 6.84 -12.97
CA MET A 135 -3.25 8.00 -12.28
C MET A 135 -1.73 8.08 -12.45
N LEU A 136 -1.19 9.29 -12.33
CA LEU A 136 0.23 9.61 -12.31
C LEU A 136 0.58 10.22 -10.96
N HIS A 137 1.62 9.75 -10.30
CA HIS A 137 2.16 10.40 -9.12
C HIS A 137 3.31 11.32 -9.54
N GLU A 138 2.99 12.61 -9.71
CA GLU A 138 3.89 13.67 -10.23
C GLU A 138 5.28 13.65 -9.58
N PRO A 139 5.43 13.57 -8.24
CA PRO A 139 6.75 13.63 -7.60
C PRO A 139 7.69 12.50 -8.01
N SER A 140 7.13 11.36 -8.44
CA SER A 140 7.91 10.18 -8.81
C SER A 140 7.87 9.85 -10.30
N GLY A 141 6.91 10.39 -11.06
CA GLY A 141 6.58 9.93 -12.42
C GLY A 141 5.92 8.55 -12.51
N ALA A 142 5.61 7.90 -11.39
CA ALA A 142 5.05 6.55 -11.36
C ALA A 142 3.57 6.52 -11.74
N ARG A 143 3.15 5.49 -12.48
CA ARG A 143 1.75 5.22 -12.77
C ARG A 143 1.10 4.34 -11.71
N PHE A 144 -0.16 4.62 -11.43
CA PHE A 144 -0.98 3.85 -10.50
C PHE A 144 -2.37 3.62 -11.09
N ALA A 145 -2.96 2.45 -10.84
CA ALA A 145 -4.30 2.14 -11.30
C ALA A 145 -5.15 1.53 -10.18
N ILE A 146 -6.44 1.89 -10.18
CA ILE A 146 -7.47 1.20 -9.41
C ILE A 146 -8.47 0.60 -10.39
N THR A 147 -8.88 -0.64 -10.15
CA THR A 147 -9.84 -1.34 -11.02
C THR A 147 -10.71 -2.30 -10.23
N GLY A 148 -11.95 -2.51 -10.69
CA GLY A 148 -12.79 -3.63 -10.22
C GLY A 148 -12.52 -4.94 -10.98
N LEU A 149 -11.85 -4.85 -12.14
CA LEU A 149 -11.61 -5.97 -13.04
C LEU A 149 -10.46 -6.86 -12.54
N SER A 150 -10.77 -8.13 -12.34
CA SER A 150 -9.80 -9.12 -11.83
C SER A 150 -8.61 -9.39 -12.75
N HIS A 151 -8.73 -9.08 -14.04
CA HIS A 151 -7.79 -9.43 -15.11
C HIS A 151 -7.41 -8.24 -15.99
N TRP A 152 -7.59 -7.01 -15.49
CA TRP A 152 -7.25 -5.83 -16.28
C TRP A 152 -5.75 -5.75 -16.57
N SER A 153 -5.44 -5.33 -17.80
CA SER A 153 -4.09 -5.03 -18.22
C SER A 153 -4.09 -3.75 -19.04
N PRO A 154 -3.10 -2.85 -18.82
CA PRO A 154 -2.91 -1.69 -19.66
C PRO A 154 -2.38 -2.16 -21.03
N LYS A 155 -3.27 -2.57 -21.94
CA LYS A 155 -2.95 -2.67 -23.38
C LYS A 155 -3.15 -1.33 -24.10
N GLU A 156 -3.66 -0.35 -23.38
CA GLU A 156 -4.14 0.91 -23.90
C GLU A 156 -3.01 1.93 -24.00
N ALA A 157 -2.85 2.52 -25.20
CA ALA A 157 -2.04 3.71 -25.38
C ALA A 157 -2.68 4.88 -24.59
N PRO A 158 -1.90 5.85 -24.07
CA PRO A 158 -2.43 6.99 -23.32
C PRO A 158 -3.58 7.76 -24.01
N GLY A 159 -3.66 7.71 -25.35
CA GLY A 159 -4.74 8.32 -26.15
C GLY A 159 -6.06 7.54 -26.21
N SER A 160 -6.14 6.33 -25.64
CA SER A 160 -7.35 5.50 -25.58
C SER A 160 -8.10 5.60 -24.24
N LEU A 161 -7.69 6.54 -23.39
CA LEU A 161 -8.33 6.82 -22.11
C LEU A 161 -9.50 7.76 -22.31
N HIS A 162 -10.66 7.37 -21.78
CA HIS A 162 -11.85 8.23 -21.75
C HIS A 162 -11.66 9.34 -20.75
N ARG A 163 -11.85 10.60 -21.16
CA ARG A 163 -11.73 11.82 -20.34
C ARG A 163 -13.06 12.51 -19.98
N ASP A 164 -14.16 11.84 -20.24
CA ASP A 164 -15.51 12.42 -20.34
C ASP A 164 -16.44 12.12 -19.16
N ALA A 165 -15.94 11.58 -18.03
CA ALA A 165 -16.82 11.27 -16.92
C ALA A 165 -17.08 12.54 -16.06
N SER A 166 -18.35 12.89 -15.87
CA SER A 166 -18.80 14.10 -15.15
C SER A 166 -18.23 14.28 -13.74
N TRP A 167 -17.75 13.22 -13.09
CA TRP A 167 -17.10 13.31 -11.78
C TRP A 167 -15.64 13.80 -11.83
N TRP A 168 -15.04 13.93 -13.02
CA TRP A 168 -13.62 14.24 -13.21
C TRP A 168 -13.27 15.71 -12.95
N GLU A 169 -14.20 16.61 -13.26
CA GLU A 169 -13.96 18.06 -13.21
C GLU A 169 -13.52 18.51 -11.81
N GLY A 170 -13.97 17.82 -10.77
CA GLY A 170 -13.60 18.10 -9.38
C GLY A 170 -12.20 17.63 -8.95
N TYR A 171 -11.41 16.98 -9.81
CA TYR A 171 -10.11 16.38 -9.46
C TYR A 171 -8.92 17.01 -10.21
N LEU A 172 -7.75 16.98 -9.57
CA LEU A 172 -6.49 17.33 -10.23
C LEU A 172 -6.10 16.24 -11.24
N SER A 173 -5.64 16.68 -12.40
CA SER A 173 -5.42 15.88 -13.61
C SER A 173 -3.98 16.01 -14.12
N GLN A 174 -3.58 15.12 -15.02
CA GLN A 174 -2.24 15.14 -15.60
C GLN A 174 -1.97 16.51 -16.26
N GLY A 175 -0.85 17.13 -15.91
CA GLY A 175 -0.47 18.47 -16.36
C GLY A 175 -0.78 19.58 -15.34
N ASP A 176 -1.63 19.33 -14.33
CA ASP A 176 -1.78 20.24 -13.20
C ASP A 176 -0.55 20.14 -12.27
N SER A 177 0.13 21.26 -12.04
CA SER A 177 1.28 21.36 -11.12
C SER A 177 0.93 20.95 -9.69
N LEU A 178 1.95 20.60 -8.89
CA LEU A 178 1.80 20.44 -7.43
C LEU A 178 1.28 21.75 -6.82
N THR A 179 0.27 21.65 -5.96
CA THR A 179 -0.16 22.80 -5.13
C THR A 179 0.90 23.11 -4.08
N GLU A 180 0.88 24.31 -3.49
CA GLU A 180 1.82 24.65 -2.41
C GLU A 180 1.69 23.71 -1.21
N ILE A 181 0.47 23.35 -0.81
CA ILE A 181 0.28 22.36 0.26
C ILE A 181 0.86 20.99 -0.12
N GLU A 182 0.65 20.52 -1.36
CA GLU A 182 1.26 19.26 -1.78
C GLU A 182 2.79 19.32 -1.72
N LYS A 183 3.40 20.44 -2.12
CA LYS A 183 4.85 20.65 -2.01
C LYS A 183 5.30 20.61 -0.56
N GLU A 184 4.61 21.30 0.34
CA GLU A 184 4.91 21.29 1.77
C GLU A 184 4.81 19.87 2.35
N GLU A 185 3.73 19.14 2.07
CA GLU A 185 3.51 17.77 2.55
C GLU A 185 4.57 16.79 2.02
N ILE A 186 4.95 16.93 0.75
CA ILE A 186 5.99 16.12 0.14
C ILE A 186 7.36 16.46 0.74
N SER A 187 7.65 17.75 0.95
CA SER A 187 8.90 18.20 1.57
C SER A 187 9.04 17.76 3.03
N ALA A 188 7.92 17.53 3.72
CA ALA A 188 7.88 17.03 5.09
C ALA A 188 8.09 15.51 5.20
N ILE A 189 8.18 14.79 4.07
CA ILE A 189 8.51 13.36 4.08
C ILE A 189 9.95 13.18 4.57
N PRO A 190 10.20 12.40 5.63
CA PRO A 190 11.55 12.16 6.12
C PRO A 190 12.42 11.51 5.05
N SER A 191 13.72 11.78 5.09
CA SER A 191 14.68 11.16 4.19
C SER A 191 14.60 9.63 4.30
N MET A 192 14.82 8.96 3.17
CA MET A 192 14.88 7.50 3.10
C MET A 192 16.17 7.08 2.41
N SER A 193 16.97 6.26 3.09
CA SER A 193 18.08 5.57 2.46
C SER A 193 17.60 4.65 1.33
N SER A 194 18.52 4.19 0.48
CA SER A 194 18.17 3.23 -0.58
C SER A 194 17.52 1.97 -0.02
N ASP A 195 18.07 1.40 1.05
CA ASP A 195 17.55 0.20 1.69
C ASP A 195 16.17 0.45 2.32
N ALA A 196 15.98 1.61 2.95
CA ALA A 196 14.70 1.96 3.55
C ALA A 196 13.60 2.13 2.50
N ARG A 197 13.90 2.73 1.34
CA ARG A 197 12.96 2.81 0.22
C ARG A 197 12.51 1.42 -0.24
N ILE A 198 13.44 0.47 -0.36
CA ILE A 198 13.10 -0.91 -0.74
C ILE A 198 12.23 -1.56 0.35
N LEU A 199 12.56 -1.35 1.62
CA LEU A 199 11.82 -1.91 2.74
C LEU A 199 10.38 -1.37 2.80
N LEU A 200 10.18 -0.05 2.66
CA LEU A 200 8.85 0.57 2.66
C LEU A 200 8.05 0.26 1.39
N ALA A 201 8.68 0.25 0.21
CA ALA A 201 8.02 -0.21 -1.01
C ALA A 201 7.58 -1.67 -0.91
N GLY A 202 8.43 -2.51 -0.29
CA GLY A 202 8.13 -3.91 -0.04
C GLY A 202 6.95 -4.10 0.92
N LEU A 203 6.81 -3.23 1.92
CA LEU A 203 5.65 -3.18 2.81
C LEU A 203 4.35 -2.89 2.03
N THR A 204 4.37 -1.90 1.13
CA THR A 204 3.25 -1.60 0.22
C THR A 204 2.90 -2.77 -0.70
N ASN A 205 3.90 -3.43 -1.30
CA ASN A 205 3.67 -4.59 -2.17
C ASN A 205 3.00 -5.76 -1.44
N ARG A 206 3.11 -5.81 -0.12
CA ARG A 206 2.69 -6.94 0.73
C ARG A 206 1.40 -6.68 1.50
N TYR A 207 0.75 -5.54 1.22
CA TYR A 207 -0.42 -5.04 1.94
C TYR A 207 -1.57 -6.04 2.07
N SER A 208 -1.75 -6.96 1.11
CA SER A 208 -2.88 -7.90 1.07
C SER A 208 -2.44 -9.35 0.87
N LEU A 209 -1.18 -9.69 1.17
CA LEU A 209 -0.68 -11.06 0.94
C LEU A 209 -1.26 -12.08 1.90
N LYS A 210 -1.22 -13.34 1.45
CA LYS A 210 -1.49 -14.52 2.27
C LYS A 210 -0.48 -15.62 2.01
N ASP A 211 -0.27 -16.45 3.00
CA ASP A 211 0.50 -17.68 2.84
C ASP A 211 -0.32 -18.75 2.12
N PRO A 212 0.18 -19.38 1.03
CA PRO A 212 -0.45 -20.54 0.40
C PRO A 212 -0.66 -21.70 1.38
N ASP A 213 0.22 -21.84 2.38
CA ASP A 213 0.12 -22.86 3.42
C ASP A 213 -0.74 -22.41 4.61
N LYS A 214 -1.37 -21.23 4.52
CA LYS A 214 -2.28 -20.64 5.51
C LYS A 214 -1.66 -20.36 6.89
N LYS A 215 -0.34 -20.25 7.01
CA LYS A 215 0.31 -19.92 8.30
C LYS A 215 0.12 -18.46 8.69
N TRP A 216 -0.07 -17.57 7.72
CA TRP A 216 -0.32 -16.15 7.94
C TRP A 216 -1.18 -15.56 6.82
N LYS A 217 -1.84 -14.45 7.12
CA LYS A 217 -2.54 -13.59 6.17
C LYS A 217 -2.46 -12.15 6.68
N ILE A 218 -2.31 -11.20 5.77
CA ILE A 218 -2.37 -9.78 6.06
C ILE A 218 -3.84 -9.34 5.97
N GLU A 219 -4.41 -8.97 7.12
CA GLU A 219 -5.80 -8.47 7.26
C GLU A 219 -5.79 -7.26 8.18
N TRP A 220 -6.12 -6.08 7.62
CA TRP A 220 -6.02 -4.80 8.33
C TRP A 220 -7.28 -4.40 9.10
N ASP A 221 -8.37 -5.12 8.89
CA ASP A 221 -9.69 -4.94 9.50
C ASP A 221 -9.99 -5.99 10.60
N SER A 222 -9.10 -6.96 10.79
CA SER A 222 -9.26 -7.99 11.79
C SER A 222 -8.64 -7.56 13.12
N PRO A 223 -9.36 -7.66 14.26
CA PRO A 223 -8.70 -7.48 15.56
C PRO A 223 -7.59 -8.54 15.69
N PRO A 224 -6.42 -8.22 16.27
CA PRO A 224 -5.38 -9.20 16.51
C PRO A 224 -5.99 -10.34 17.34
N ARG A 225 -6.18 -11.51 16.73
CA ARG A 225 -6.82 -12.66 17.37
C ARG A 225 -5.91 -13.20 18.46
N LYS A 226 -6.17 -12.86 19.72
CA LYS A 226 -5.71 -13.70 20.84
C LYS A 226 -6.54 -14.99 20.86
N PRO A 227 -5.94 -16.16 21.11
CA PRO A 227 -6.71 -17.38 21.38
C PRO A 227 -7.72 -17.11 22.50
N GLY A 228 -9.01 -17.35 22.25
CA GLY A 228 -10.08 -17.18 23.24
C GLY A 228 -10.78 -15.80 23.32
N ALA A 229 -10.42 -14.84 22.47
CA ALA A 229 -11.15 -13.56 22.42
C ALA A 229 -12.54 -13.73 21.76
N LYS A 230 -13.61 -13.31 22.46
CA LYS A 230 -14.97 -13.25 21.90
C LYS A 230 -14.99 -12.37 20.65
N GLU A 231 -15.71 -12.79 19.61
CA GLU A 231 -15.94 -11.99 18.40
C GLU A 231 -16.45 -10.61 18.79
N ARG A 232 -15.68 -9.56 18.46
CA ARG A 232 -16.27 -8.22 18.38
C ARG A 232 -17.10 -8.20 17.10
N THR A 233 -18.38 -7.86 17.24
CA THR A 233 -19.30 -7.68 16.12
C THR A 233 -18.68 -6.80 15.04
N ARG A 234 -19.01 -7.14 13.78
CA ARG A 234 -18.59 -6.63 12.44
C ARG A 234 -18.47 -5.10 12.23
N TRP A 235 -18.63 -4.31 13.28
CA TRP A 235 -18.59 -2.86 13.34
C TRP A 235 -17.66 -2.37 14.45
N SER A 236 -16.44 -2.92 14.54
CA SER A 236 -15.38 -2.26 15.28
C SER A 236 -15.06 -0.93 14.58
N ARG A 237 -15.84 0.11 14.95
CA ARG A 237 -15.61 1.53 14.81
C ARG A 237 -14.36 1.88 13.97
N PRO A 238 -14.51 2.20 12.67
CA PRO A 238 -13.39 2.59 11.79
C PRO A 238 -12.56 3.76 12.36
N ASP A 239 -13.16 4.57 13.23
CA ASP A 239 -12.55 5.63 14.04
C ASP A 239 -11.52 5.13 15.08
N LEU A 240 -11.44 3.82 15.32
CA LEU A 240 -10.47 3.20 16.23
C LEU A 240 -9.34 2.47 15.49
N VAL A 241 -9.33 2.43 14.15
CA VAL A 241 -8.18 1.90 13.41
C VAL A 241 -7.14 3.00 13.36
N ASN A 242 -6.02 2.78 14.03
CA ASN A 242 -4.91 3.70 13.92
C ASN A 242 -3.66 2.95 13.48
N ARG A 243 -2.92 3.60 12.59
CA ARG A 243 -1.62 3.13 12.11
C ARG A 243 -0.72 4.34 12.03
N ARG A 244 0.53 4.14 12.39
CA ARG A 244 1.56 5.15 12.28
C ARG A 244 2.80 4.50 11.73
N LEU A 245 3.21 4.95 10.55
CA LEU A 245 4.51 4.63 9.96
C LEU A 245 5.34 5.90 9.96
N TRP A 246 6.41 5.90 10.74
CA TRP A 246 7.29 7.06 10.87
C TRP A 246 8.73 6.63 11.12
N GLY A 247 9.68 7.46 10.67
CA GLY A 247 11.09 7.15 10.72
C GLY A 247 11.90 8.18 9.97
N GLU A 248 13.19 7.93 9.86
CA GLU A 248 14.14 8.73 9.09
C GLU A 248 15.31 7.85 8.68
N ASP A 249 15.85 8.09 7.49
CA ASP A 249 16.95 7.37 6.88
C ASP A 249 16.75 5.86 6.95
N ASN A 250 17.50 5.20 7.84
CA ASN A 250 17.56 3.75 8.01
C ASN A 250 16.65 3.22 9.12
N HIS A 251 15.94 4.09 9.85
CA HIS A 251 15.24 3.71 11.07
C HIS A 251 13.76 4.06 10.94
N TRP A 252 12.93 3.04 10.77
CA TRP A 252 11.49 3.17 10.61
C TRP A 252 10.75 2.34 11.64
N THR A 253 9.60 2.85 12.07
CA THR A 253 8.71 2.16 13.00
C THR A 253 7.30 2.20 12.44
N ILE A 254 6.63 1.05 12.45
CA ILE A 254 5.19 0.94 12.23
C ILE A 254 4.50 0.50 13.51
N GLU A 255 3.56 1.32 13.98
CA GLU A 255 2.71 1.06 15.13
C GLU A 255 1.26 0.96 14.66
N TYR A 256 0.53 -0.06 15.07
CA TYR A 256 -0.90 -0.16 14.79
C TYR A 256 -1.66 -0.89 15.89
N ASN A 257 -2.96 -0.62 16.02
CA ASN A 257 -3.79 -1.17 17.10
C ASN A 257 -4.85 -2.18 16.62
N GLN A 258 -4.89 -2.46 15.31
CA GLN A 258 -5.70 -3.49 14.66
C GLN A 258 -4.83 -4.25 13.67
N GLY A 259 -5.27 -5.41 13.19
CA GLY A 259 -4.45 -6.40 12.47
C GLY A 259 -3.61 -5.84 11.31
N PRO A 260 -2.68 -6.65 10.78
CA PRO A 260 -2.39 -8.04 11.13
C PRO A 260 -1.66 -8.17 12.47
N HIS A 261 -1.41 -9.39 12.95
CA HIS A 261 -0.46 -9.58 14.05
C HIS A 261 0.97 -9.25 13.54
N PRO A 262 1.87 -8.63 14.34
CA PRO A 262 3.23 -8.28 13.91
C PRO A 262 3.98 -9.41 13.18
N GLU A 263 3.87 -10.62 13.70
CA GLU A 263 4.48 -11.86 13.18
C GLU A 263 4.00 -12.18 11.77
N ALA A 264 2.74 -11.92 11.43
CA ALA A 264 2.22 -12.13 10.07
C ALA A 264 2.82 -11.12 9.09
N LEU A 265 2.96 -9.85 9.51
CA LEU A 265 3.61 -8.83 8.70
C LEU A 265 5.10 -9.13 8.52
N THR A 266 5.79 -9.48 9.60
CA THR A 266 7.18 -9.94 9.58
C THR A 266 7.36 -11.14 8.66
N ALA A 267 6.52 -12.17 8.79
CA ALA A 267 6.58 -13.35 7.94
C ALA A 267 6.35 -13.03 6.47
N ALA A 268 5.41 -12.13 6.14
CA ALA A 268 5.19 -11.69 4.76
C ALA A 268 6.42 -10.94 4.19
N LEU A 269 7.09 -10.13 5.01
CA LEU A 269 8.29 -9.36 4.63
C LEU A 269 9.53 -10.25 4.48
N THR A 270 9.65 -11.35 5.22
CA THR A 270 10.84 -12.22 5.22
C THR A 270 10.61 -13.60 4.58
N HIS A 271 9.42 -13.86 4.01
CA HIS A 271 9.10 -15.14 3.39
C HIS A 271 10.13 -15.53 2.31
N PRO A 272 10.62 -16.79 2.24
CA PRO A 272 11.69 -17.17 1.30
C PRO A 272 11.37 -16.92 -0.18
N ILE A 273 10.08 -16.93 -0.54
CA ILE A 273 9.61 -16.75 -1.93
C ILE A 273 8.96 -15.38 -2.15
N ALA A 274 8.21 -14.90 -1.17
CA ALA A 274 7.34 -13.73 -1.30
C ALA A 274 7.80 -12.53 -0.47
N GLY A 275 8.80 -12.73 0.39
CA GLY A 275 9.45 -11.69 1.15
C GLY A 275 10.39 -10.87 0.29
N ILE A 276 10.93 -9.82 0.89
CA ILE A 276 11.91 -8.95 0.26
C ILE A 276 13.25 -9.69 0.27
N LYS A 277 13.89 -9.80 -0.89
CA LYS A 277 15.17 -10.50 -1.00
C LYS A 277 16.20 -9.86 -0.06
N GLY A 278 16.80 -10.68 0.82
CA GLY A 278 17.81 -10.22 1.79
C GLY A 278 17.24 -9.64 3.08
N ALA A 279 15.90 -9.54 3.20
CA ALA A 279 15.29 -9.16 4.46
C ALA A 279 15.42 -10.29 5.48
N SER A 280 15.69 -9.91 6.72
CA SER A 280 15.76 -10.82 7.87
C SER A 280 14.96 -10.23 9.03
N SER A 281 14.56 -11.07 9.99
CA SER A 281 13.81 -10.61 11.15
C SER A 281 14.43 -11.08 12.45
N ASN A 282 14.35 -10.24 13.48
CA ASN A 282 14.68 -10.59 14.85
C ASN A 282 13.53 -10.17 15.77
N PRO A 283 12.92 -11.08 16.53
CA PRO A 283 11.95 -10.70 17.54
C PRO A 283 12.65 -9.97 18.69
N THR A 284 11.94 -9.03 19.30
CA THR A 284 12.31 -8.42 20.57
C THR A 284 11.25 -8.72 21.63
N LYS A 285 11.42 -8.21 22.85
CA LYS A 285 10.44 -8.40 23.93
C LYS A 285 9.04 -7.87 23.56
N ASN A 286 8.96 -6.77 22.80
CA ASN A 286 7.71 -6.04 22.54
C ASN A 286 7.45 -5.71 21.06
N SER A 287 8.36 -6.10 20.15
CA SER A 287 8.30 -5.74 18.73
C SER A 287 8.92 -6.83 17.86
N GLN A 288 8.68 -6.73 16.55
CA GLN A 288 9.40 -7.50 15.54
C GLN A 288 10.27 -6.53 14.74
N ILE A 289 11.57 -6.80 14.60
CA ILE A 289 12.46 -5.95 13.79
C ILE A 289 12.78 -6.66 12.48
N VAL A 290 12.40 -6.07 11.36
CA VAL A 290 12.83 -6.49 10.02
C VAL A 290 14.01 -5.64 9.58
N LYS A 291 15.10 -6.27 9.12
CA LYS A 291 16.30 -5.61 8.61
C LYS A 291 16.49 -5.89 7.14
N LEU A 292 16.95 -4.90 6.38
CA LEU A 292 17.39 -5.04 4.99
C LEU A 292 18.62 -4.14 4.82
N GLY A 293 19.79 -4.73 4.58
CA GLY A 293 21.05 -3.97 4.53
C GLY A 293 21.23 -3.13 5.80
N SER A 294 21.32 -1.81 5.61
CA SER A 294 21.43 -0.82 6.68
C SER A 294 20.08 -0.41 7.31
N ALA A 295 18.97 -0.64 6.61
CA ALA A 295 17.63 -0.24 7.07
C ALA A 295 17.01 -1.22 8.05
N LYS A 296 16.18 -0.67 8.95
CA LYS A 296 15.44 -1.38 9.99
C LYS A 296 14.00 -0.86 10.03
N LEU A 297 13.04 -1.79 10.05
CA LEU A 297 11.63 -1.53 10.32
C LEU A 297 11.25 -2.25 11.61
N GLU A 298 10.93 -1.48 12.64
CA GLU A 298 10.33 -1.99 13.87
C GLU A 298 8.81 -2.06 13.75
N ILE A 299 8.23 -3.22 14.02
CA ILE A 299 6.80 -3.50 13.92
C ILE A 299 6.24 -3.71 15.32
N MET A 300 5.30 -2.85 15.71
CA MET A 300 4.72 -2.82 17.05
C MET A 300 3.20 -2.90 16.99
N ASN A 301 2.62 -3.66 17.90
CA ASN A 301 1.17 -3.67 18.16
C ASN A 301 0.91 -3.24 19.62
N PRO A 302 1.04 -1.93 19.91
CA PRO A 302 0.81 -1.43 21.27
C PRO A 302 -0.65 -1.60 21.67
N SER A 303 -0.90 -1.75 22.98
CA SER A 303 -2.26 -1.78 23.51
C SER A 303 -3.01 -0.48 23.16
N VAL A 304 -4.32 -0.58 22.93
CA VAL A 304 -5.16 0.57 22.56
C VAL A 304 -5.02 1.73 23.57
N HIS A 305 -4.89 1.43 24.87
CA HIS A 305 -4.69 2.44 25.91
C HIS A 305 -3.34 3.18 25.80
N ASN A 306 -2.26 2.48 25.45
CA ASN A 306 -0.93 3.07 25.29
C ASN A 306 -0.83 3.94 24.04
N PHE A 307 -1.60 3.57 23.01
CA PHE A 307 -1.60 4.27 21.74
C PHE A 307 -2.19 5.69 21.85
N TYR A 308 -3.29 5.85 22.61
CA TYR A 308 -3.89 7.17 22.86
C TYR A 308 -3.16 7.98 23.95
N SER A 309 -2.51 7.34 24.93
CA SER A 309 -1.78 8.05 25.99
C SER A 309 -0.49 8.70 25.47
N HIS A 310 0.23 8.04 24.56
CA HIS A 310 1.38 8.64 23.88
C HIS A 310 1.00 9.82 22.96
N ALA A 311 -0.19 9.78 22.36
CA ALA A 311 -0.71 10.88 21.55
C ALA A 311 -1.06 12.11 22.41
N ARG A 312 -1.71 11.91 23.56
CA ARG A 312 -2.12 12.99 24.47
C ARG A 312 -0.95 13.64 25.21
N ASN A 313 0.02 12.88 25.69
CA ASN A 313 1.15 13.43 26.44
C ASN A 313 2.11 14.25 25.56
N ARG A 314 2.25 13.92 24.27
CA ARG A 314 3.06 14.71 23.32
C ARG A 314 2.42 16.02 22.89
N ARG A 315 1.08 16.11 22.81
CA ARG A 315 0.38 17.38 22.56
C ARG A 315 0.52 18.39 23.70
N ARG A 316 0.66 17.91 24.94
CA ARG A 316 0.92 18.79 26.10
C ARG A 316 2.35 19.32 26.17
N GLY A 317 3.33 18.59 25.63
CA GLY A 317 4.74 19.02 25.63
C GLY A 317 5.12 20.01 24.53
N ASN A 318 4.31 20.14 23.47
CA ASN A 318 4.54 21.09 22.36
C ASN A 318 3.78 22.42 22.53
N ASN A 319 3.02 22.58 23.61
CA ASN A 319 2.31 23.81 23.98
C ASN A 319 2.89 24.45 25.25
N ALA A 320 4.14 24.10 25.59
CA ALA A 320 4.90 24.65 26.72
C ALA A 320 6.14 25.36 26.20
#